data_AF-D1YIC4-F1
#
_entry.id   AF-D1YIC4-F1
#
_cell.length_a   1.000
_cell.length_b   1.000
_cell.length_c   1.000
_cell.angle_alpha   90.00
_cell.angle_beta   90.00
_cell.angle_gamma   90.00
#
_symmetry.space_group_name_H-M   'P 1'
#
loop_
_entity.id
_entity.type
_entity.pdbx_description
1 polymer ?
#
loop_
_entity_poly.entity_id
_entity_poly.type
_entity_poly.pdbx_seq_one_letter_code
_entity_poly.pdbx_strand_id
1 'polypeptide(L)' 'MIVSTNKTSYPDTLIVILDQDKGRSKFTEKDQVTRVENEDGEVIGFNFFNVSSFLDYDKLPNGEVKPTQDLVDALNKK' A
#
# COMPACT_ATOMS: atom_id res chain seq x y z
N MET A 1 -3.10 11.16 -0.12
CA MET A 1 -3.00 9.71 -0.35
C MET A 1 -2.75 9.43 -1.83
N ILE A 2 -1.73 8.61 -2.13
CA ILE A 2 -1.44 8.04 -3.45
C ILE A 2 -1.53 6.52 -3.29
N VAL A 3 -2.15 5.85 -4.24
CA VAL A 3 -2.14 4.39 -4.32
C VAL A 3 -1.50 4.01 -5.64
N SER A 4 -0.58 3.06 -5.64
CA SER A 4 0.11 2.65 -6.86
C SER A 4 0.52 1.19 -6.83
N THR A 5 0.80 0.67 -8.02
CA THR A 5 1.49 -0.60 -8.24
C THR A 5 2.74 -0.34 -9.08
N ASN A 6 3.69 -1.26 -9.02
CA ASN A 6 4.73 -1.37 -10.04
C ASN A 6 4.95 -2.85 -10.33
N LYS A 7 4.27 -3.35 -11.35
CA LYS A 7 4.23 -4.78 -11.70
C LYS A 7 5.61 -5.36 -12.05
N THR A 8 6.58 -4.50 -12.39
CA THR A 8 7.95 -4.91 -12.74
C THR A 8 8.84 -4.99 -11.51
N SER A 9 8.91 -3.92 -10.72
CA SER A 9 9.82 -3.82 -9.58
C SER A 9 9.24 -4.43 -8.30
N TYR A 10 7.92 -4.38 -8.14
CA TYR A 10 7.18 -4.85 -6.97
C TYR A 10 5.96 -5.68 -7.43
N PRO A 11 6.19 -6.90 -7.95
CA PRO A 11 5.10 -7.76 -8.39
C PRO A 11 4.14 -8.08 -7.24
N ASP A 12 2.86 -8.20 -7.58
CA ASP A 12 1.75 -8.49 -6.65
C ASP A 12 1.74 -7.65 -5.37
N THR A 13 2.07 -6.36 -5.51
CA THR A 13 2.18 -5.40 -4.40
C THR A 13 1.40 -4.12 -4.73
N LEU A 14 0.65 -3.62 -3.74
CA LEU A 14 -0.03 -2.33 -3.77
C LEU A 14 0.58 -1.41 -2.71
N ILE A 15 1.09 -0.26 -3.14
CA ILE A 15 1.75 0.72 -2.29
C ILE A 15 0.76 1.84 -2.03
N VAL A 16 0.57 2.18 -0.76
CA VAL A 16 -0.28 3.28 -0.29
C VAL A 16 0.61 4.28 0.44
N ILE A 17 0.62 5.52 -0.04
CA ILE A 17 1.34 6.64 0.57
C ILE A 17 0.27 7.59 1.10
N LEU A 18 0.21 7.79 2.42
CA LEU A 18 -0.77 8.66 3.07
C LEU A 18 -0.24 10.08 3.21
N ASP A 19 1.03 10.20 3.58
CA ASP A 19 1.72 11.48 3.80
C ASP A 19 3.20 11.37 3.39
N GLN A 20 3.89 12.49 3.38
CA GLN A 20 5.34 12.56 3.15
C GLN A 20 6.11 12.04 4.36
N ASP A 21 7.27 11.45 4.11
CA ASP A 21 8.17 11.08 5.18
C ASP A 21 8.79 12.32 5.83
N LYS A 22 9.03 12.21 7.14
CA LYS A 22 9.89 13.12 7.89
C LYS A 22 10.94 12.27 8.57
N GLY A 23 12.21 12.48 8.19
CA GLY A 23 13.32 11.70 8.72
C GLY A 23 13.27 10.22 8.30
N ARG A 24 13.84 9.34 9.12
CA ARG A 24 13.86 7.89 8.88
C ARG A 24 12.49 7.26 9.07
N SER A 25 12.06 6.51 8.06
CA SER A 25 10.86 5.67 8.17
C SER A 25 11.12 4.42 9.02
N LYS A 26 10.10 4.02 9.78
CA LYS A 26 10.00 2.75 10.49
C LYS A 26 9.01 1.85 9.78
N PHE A 27 9.34 0.56 9.70
CA PHE A 27 8.51 -0.45 9.05
C PHE A 27 8.08 -1.49 10.08
N THR A 28 6.77 -1.72 10.18
CA THR A 28 6.20 -2.77 11.03
C THR A 28 5.42 -3.72 10.14
N GLU A 29 5.85 -4.99 10.09
CA GLU A 29 5.23 -6.02 9.27
C GLU A 29 4.23 -6.85 10.09
N LYS A 30 3.06 -7.07 9.51
CA LYS A 30 2.06 -8.01 10.02
C LYS A 30 1.39 -8.72 8.84
N ASP A 31 1.50 -10.05 8.82
CA ASP A 31 0.96 -10.90 7.76
C ASP A 31 1.42 -10.47 6.36
N GLN A 32 0.53 -9.92 5.55
CA GLN A 32 0.81 -9.45 4.19
C GLN A 32 0.77 -7.92 4.07
N VAL A 33 0.90 -7.22 5.20
CA VAL A 33 0.85 -5.76 5.25
C VAL A 33 2.05 -5.22 6.01
N THR A 34 2.80 -4.33 5.37
CA THR A 34 3.80 -3.49 6.05
C THR A 34 3.19 -2.13 6.31
N ARG A 35 3.13 -1.72 7.58
CA ARG A 35 2.82 -0.35 7.98
C ARG A 35 4.11 0.48 7.97
N VAL A 36 4.04 1.68 7.39
CA VAL A 36 5.14 2.64 7.34
C VAL A 36 4.81 3.81 8.24
N GLU A 37 5.72 4.10 9.17
CA GLU A 37 5.61 5.19 10.15
C GLU A 37 6.78 6.16 10.00
N ASN A 38 6.57 7.45 10.26
CA ASN A 38 7.67 8.43 10.35
C ASN A 38 8.38 8.37 11.72
N GLU A 39 9.39 9.22 11.94
CA GLU A 39 10.15 9.27 13.20
C GLU A 39 9.27 9.61 14.42
N ASP A 40 8.19 10.37 14.20
CA ASP A 40 7.22 10.77 15.23
C ASP A 40 6.20 9.65 15.56
N GLY A 41 6.24 8.54 14.82
CA GLY A 41 5.32 7.41 14.96
C GLY A 41 3.98 7.59 14.23
N GLU A 42 3.85 8.61 13.38
CA GLU A 42 2.66 8.81 12.55
C GLU A 42 2.68 7.85 11.36
N VAL A 43 1.52 7.27 11.03
CA VAL A 43 1.39 6.36 9.89
C VAL A 43 1.38 7.15 8.59
N ILE A 44 2.41 6.95 7.77
CA ILE A 44 2.59 7.65 6.50
C ILE A 44 2.34 6.75 5.29
N GLY A 45 2.15 5.45 5.48
CA GLY A 45 1.85 4.54 4.37
C GLY A 45 1.69 3.09 4.74
N PHE A 46 1.38 2.29 3.72
CA PHE A 46 1.24 0.84 3.79
C PHE A 46 1.72 0.19 2.50
N ASN A 47 2.33 -0.99 2.61
CA ASN A 47 2.54 -1.89 1.47
C ASN A 47 1.72 -3.15 1.69
N PHE A 48 0.82 -3.45 0.77
CA PHE A 48 0.04 -4.68 0.77
C PHE A 48 0.65 -5.65 -0.24
N PHE A 49 0.97 -6.86 0.23
CA PHE A 49 1.51 -7.95 -0.58
C PHE A 49 0.43 -8.99 -0.87
N ASN A 50 0.70 -9.86 -1.85
CA ASN A 50 -0.21 -10.91 -2.27
C ASN A 50 -1.60 -10.36 -2.62
N VAL A 51 -1.62 -9.23 -3.33
CA VAL A 51 -2.82 -8.44 -3.64
C VAL A 51 -3.82 -9.25 -4.45
N SER A 52 -3.32 -10.10 -5.35
CA SER A 52 -4.08 -11.04 -6.15
C SER A 52 -4.98 -11.98 -5.32
N SER A 53 -4.67 -12.21 -4.04
CA SER A 53 -5.50 -13.04 -3.15
C SER A 53 -6.80 -12.38 -2.67
N PHE A 54 -6.95 -11.06 -2.85
CA PHE A 54 -8.13 -10.33 -2.38
C PHE A 54 -8.62 -9.21 -3.32
N LEU A 55 -7.87 -8.90 -4.37
CA LEU A 55 -8.24 -7.98 -5.45
C LEU A 55 -7.88 -8.59 -6.80
N ASP A 56 -8.55 -8.15 -7.86
CA ASP A 56 -8.18 -8.48 -9.23
C ASP A 56 -6.97 -7.64 -9.66
N TYR A 57 -5.78 -8.06 -9.20
CA TYR A 57 -4.51 -7.34 -9.39
C TYR A 57 -4.17 -7.11 -10.87
N ASP A 58 -4.57 -8.03 -11.75
CA ASP A 58 -4.30 -7.93 -13.18
C ASP A 58 -5.06 -6.76 -13.83
N LYS A 59 -6.26 -6.42 -13.32
CA LYS A 59 -7.02 -5.23 -13.75
C LYS A 59 -6.47 -3.91 -13.24
N LEU A 60 -5.61 -3.92 -12.22
CA LEU A 60 -4.98 -2.69 -11.75
C LEU A 60 -3.98 -2.18 -12.81
N PRO A 61 -3.85 -0.84 -12.97
CA PRO A 61 -2.81 -0.26 -13.82
C PRO A 61 -1.41 -0.66 -13.32
N ASN A 62 -0.38 -0.40 -14.13
CA ASN A 62 1.02 -0.43 -13.70
C ASN A 62 1.47 1.01 -13.44
N GLY A 63 1.24 1.50 -12.22
CA GLY A 63 1.38 2.91 -11.87
C GLY A 63 0.30 3.34 -10.89
N GLU A 64 -0.17 4.59 -11.01
CA GLU A 64 -1.20 5.15 -10.13
C GLU A 64 -2.54 4.39 -10.24
N VAL A 65 -3.11 4.05 -9.09
CA VAL A 65 -4.41 3.40 -8.92
C VAL A 65 -5.38 4.40 -8.31
N LYS A 66 -6.57 4.57 -8.92
CA LYS A 66 -7.60 5.45 -8.37
C LYS A 66 -8.16 4.87 -7.05
N PRO A 67 -8.12 5.61 -5.93
CA PRO A 67 -8.61 5.12 -4.65
C PRO A 67 -10.14 5.23 -4.57
N THR A 68 -10.83 4.21 -5.10
CA THR A 68 -12.28 4.08 -4.90
C THR A 68 -12.60 3.67 -3.46
N GLN A 69 -13.82 3.94 -3.00
CA GLN A 69 -14.24 3.51 -1.66
C GLN A 69 -14.17 1.99 -1.51
N ASP A 70 -14.59 1.23 -2.52
CA ASP A 70 -14.51 -0.24 -2.52
C ASP A 70 -13.08 -0.76 -2.34
N LEU A 71 -12.10 -0.08 -2.95
CA LEU A 71 -10.69 -0.42 -2.78
C LEU A 71 -10.25 -0.16 -1.33
N VAL A 72 -10.56 1.01 -0.79
CA VAL A 72 -10.24 1.36 0.60
C VAL A 72 -10.88 0.37 1.58
N ASP A 73 -12.13 0.00 1.36
CA ASP A 73 -12.86 -0.97 2.19
C ASP A 73 -12.27 -2.38 2.09
N ALA A 74 -11.74 -2.77 0.92
CA ALA A 74 -11.04 -4.04 0.75
C ALA A 74 -9.70 -4.05 1.50
N LEU A 75 -8.96 -2.94 1.45
CA LEU A 75 -7.68 -2.80 2.16
C LEU A 75 -7.85 -2.79 3.68
N ASN A 76 -8.88 -2.12 4.20
CA ASN A 76 -9.17 -2.06 5.64
C ASN A 76 -9.60 -3.41 6.26
N LYS A 77 -9.79 -4.46 5.45
CA LYS A 77 -10.07 -5.83 5.91
C LYS A 77 -8.80 -6.68 6.06
N LYS A 78 -7.62 -6.11 5.80
CA LYS A 78 -6.30 -6.74 5.97
C LYS A 78 -5.60 -6.17 7.18
#